data_AF-A0A809SXF7-F1
#
_entry.id   AF-A0A809SXF7-F1
#
_cell.length_a   1.000
_cell.length_b   1.000
_cell.length_c   1.000
_cell.angle_alpha   90.00
_cell.angle_beta   90.00
_cell.angle_gamma   90.00
#
_symmetry.space_group_name_H-M   'P 1'
#
loop_
_entity.id
_entity.type
_entity.pdbx_description
1 polymer ?
#
loop_
_entity_poly.entity_id
_entity_poly.type
_entity_poly.pdbx_seq_one_letter_code
_entity_poly.pdbx_strand_id
1 'polypeptide(L)'
;MEEVLYWCNVAEYDKVKDFVKGTPAESLFIKGAERATGSARFVLGDKLASHLKMPEGNFSLRDWLEDDKPGTLFITWQEQMKKSLNPLISCWLDIMFSSLLGMGKRDQRTLFFIDELESLEYLPNLQDLLTKGRKSGASVWAGYQTFSQLVERYGINIAETLLGSMRSGIVMGSSRLGKATLEHMSRALGEIEGEIERRQGGILQSGPNNRPRIETRTVRAVTPTEISELRNLTGYIYFPGDLPVGKFKTKHVQYTRKNPVPGIIMR
;
A
#
# COMPACT_ATOMS: atom_id res chain seq x y z
N MET A 1 -26.19 11.15 -6.28
CA MET A 1 -25.68 10.70 -4.95
C MET A 1 -26.48 11.24 -3.76
N GLU A 2 -27.13 12.40 -3.90
CA GLU A 2 -27.92 13.03 -2.83
C GLU A 2 -29.01 12.13 -2.24
N GLU A 3 -29.77 11.42 -3.09
CA GLU A 3 -30.83 10.51 -2.64
C GLU A 3 -30.30 9.36 -1.78
N VAL A 4 -29.14 8.79 -2.15
CA VAL A 4 -28.49 7.73 -1.38
C VAL A 4 -28.13 8.24 0.01
N LEU A 5 -27.51 9.41 0.10
CA LEU A 5 -27.13 10.00 1.38
C LEU A 5 -28.36 10.36 2.22
N TYR A 6 -29.44 10.84 1.59
CA TYR A 6 -30.70 11.09 2.28
C TYR A 6 -31.22 9.82 2.96
N TRP A 7 -31.36 8.72 2.23
CA TRP A 7 -31.85 7.46 2.79
C TRP A 7 -30.91 6.84 3.83
N CYS A 8 -29.60 6.98 3.64
CA CYS A 8 -28.61 6.41 4.56
C CYS A 8 -28.42 7.23 5.85
N ASN A 9 -28.54 8.55 5.81
CA ASN A 9 -28.10 9.42 6.91
C ASN A 9 -29.14 10.41 7.42
N VAL A 10 -30.13 10.79 6.62
CA VAL A 10 -31.08 11.87 6.96
C VAL A 10 -32.48 11.35 7.26
N ALA A 11 -32.97 10.39 6.48
CA ALA A 11 -34.32 9.87 6.59
C ALA A 11 -34.60 9.26 7.98
N GLU A 12 -35.79 9.50 8.51
CA GLU A 12 -36.23 8.95 9.80
C GLU A 12 -36.23 7.42 9.79
N TYR A 13 -36.08 6.82 10.97
CA TYR A 13 -35.95 5.37 11.12
C TYR A 13 -37.11 4.60 10.46
N ASP A 14 -38.35 5.00 10.74
CA ASP A 14 -39.55 4.33 10.22
C ASP A 14 -39.66 4.45 8.69
N LYS A 15 -39.30 5.61 8.13
CA LYS A 15 -39.27 5.81 6.67
C LYS A 15 -38.26 4.90 5.99
N VAL A 16 -37.07 4.73 6.57
CA VAL A 16 -36.06 3.82 6.01
C VAL A 16 -36.51 2.37 6.16
N LYS A 17 -37.10 2.00 7.30
CA LYS A 17 -37.66 0.66 7.53
C LYS A 17 -38.70 0.31 6.47
N ASP A 18 -39.60 1.24 6.15
CA ASP A 18 -40.59 1.04 5.09
C ASP A 18 -39.93 0.96 3.70
N PHE A 19 -38.91 1.79 3.44
CA PHE A 19 -38.16 1.80 2.18
C PHE A 19 -37.42 0.48 1.91
N VAL A 20 -36.83 -0.15 2.93
CA VAL A 20 -36.06 -1.40 2.78
C VAL A 20 -36.92 -2.66 2.83
N LYS A 21 -38.23 -2.53 3.03
CA LYS A 21 -39.15 -3.67 3.16
C LYS A 21 -39.10 -4.57 1.92
N GLY A 22 -38.98 -5.88 2.12
CA GLY A 22 -38.83 -6.86 1.04
C GLY A 22 -37.39 -6.99 0.49
N THR A 23 -36.43 -6.24 1.04
CA THR A 23 -35.00 -6.40 0.72
C THR A 23 -34.27 -7.16 1.84
N PRO A 24 -33.07 -7.73 1.58
CA PRO A 24 -32.26 -8.35 2.64
C PRO A 24 -31.95 -7.42 3.83
N ALA A 25 -31.97 -6.10 3.60
CA ALA A 25 -31.69 -5.10 4.63
C ALA A 25 -32.83 -4.91 5.64
N GLU A 26 -34.05 -5.42 5.38
CA GLU A 26 -35.19 -5.35 6.31
C GLU A 26 -34.84 -5.97 7.68
N SER A 27 -33.99 -6.99 7.69
CA SER A 27 -33.49 -7.66 8.90
C SER A 27 -32.73 -6.73 9.86
N LEU A 28 -32.15 -5.62 9.37
CA LEU A 28 -31.43 -4.64 10.19
C LEU A 28 -32.40 -3.70 10.95
N PHE A 29 -33.67 -3.64 10.54
CA PHE A 29 -34.66 -2.70 11.08
C PHE A 29 -35.74 -3.40 11.93
N ILE A 30 -35.49 -4.64 12.35
CA ILE A 30 -36.32 -5.36 13.32
C ILE A 30 -36.12 -4.81 14.74
N LYS A 31 -37.09 -5.05 15.62
CA LYS A 31 -37.03 -4.62 17.02
C LYS A 31 -35.82 -5.24 17.72
N GLY A 32 -34.97 -4.42 18.35
CA GLY A 32 -33.73 -4.86 19.00
C GLY A 32 -32.46 -4.71 18.14
N ALA A 33 -32.57 -4.32 16.86
CA ALA A 33 -31.46 -4.08 15.95
C ALA A 33 -31.07 -2.60 15.82
N GLU A 34 -31.63 -1.71 16.65
CA GLU A 34 -31.47 -0.26 16.55
C GLU A 34 -30.01 0.17 16.67
N ARG A 35 -29.22 -0.52 17.51
CA ARG A 35 -27.78 -0.30 17.64
C ARG A 35 -27.04 -0.59 16.35
N ALA A 36 -27.36 -1.69 15.67
CA ALA A 36 -26.70 -2.08 14.42
C ALA A 36 -27.03 -1.10 13.29
N THR A 37 -28.30 -0.70 13.19
CA THR A 37 -28.74 0.34 12.24
C THR A 37 -28.06 1.67 12.51
N GLY A 38 -27.99 2.11 13.77
CA GLY A 38 -27.26 3.34 14.14
C GLY A 38 -25.79 3.30 13.71
N SER A 39 -25.10 2.18 13.97
CA SER A 39 -23.71 1.98 13.53
C SER A 39 -23.57 2.01 12.02
N ALA A 40 -24.47 1.35 11.27
CA ALA A 40 -24.43 1.35 9.81
C ALA A 40 -24.58 2.77 9.23
N ARG A 41 -25.54 3.55 9.74
CA ARG A 41 -25.72 4.95 9.33
C ARG A 41 -24.47 5.79 9.62
N PHE A 42 -23.85 5.62 10.79
CA PHE A 42 -22.64 6.34 11.15
C PHE A 42 -21.49 6.06 10.17
N VAL A 43 -21.26 4.78 9.83
CA VAL A 43 -20.23 4.37 8.86
C VAL A 43 -20.53 4.94 7.47
N LEU A 44 -21.78 4.83 7.00
CA LEU A 44 -22.17 5.36 5.68
C LEU A 44 -22.00 6.87 5.60
N GLY A 45 -22.30 7.60 6.69
CA GLY A 45 -22.13 9.05 6.72
C GLY A 45 -20.68 9.48 6.56
N ASP A 46 -19.75 8.79 7.21
CA ASP A 46 -18.31 9.02 7.09
C ASP A 46 -17.80 8.71 5.66
N LYS A 47 -18.19 7.57 5.08
CA LYS A 47 -17.66 7.12 3.79
C LYS A 47 -18.29 7.85 2.59
N LEU A 48 -19.60 8.11 2.60
CA LEU A 48 -20.33 8.68 1.47
C LEU A 48 -20.15 10.20 1.31
N ALA A 49 -19.72 10.92 2.34
CA ALA A 49 -19.59 12.38 2.30
C ALA A 49 -18.67 12.89 1.17
N SER A 50 -17.60 12.15 0.89
CA SER A 50 -16.65 12.46 -0.19
C SER A 50 -17.23 12.24 -1.58
N HIS A 51 -18.15 11.28 -1.74
CA HIS A 51 -18.84 10.99 -3.00
C HIS A 51 -19.87 12.05 -3.36
N LEU A 52 -20.44 12.76 -2.38
CA LEU A 52 -21.42 13.82 -2.62
C LEU A 52 -20.83 15.00 -3.40
N LYS A 53 -19.58 15.37 -3.09
CA LYS A 53 -18.89 16.51 -3.72
C LYS A 53 -18.27 16.16 -5.07
N MET A 54 -18.37 14.91 -5.52
CA MET A 54 -17.86 14.52 -6.81
C MET A 54 -18.79 14.98 -7.93
N PRO A 55 -18.28 15.67 -8.95
CA PRO A 55 -19.10 16.07 -10.10
C PRO A 55 -19.76 14.86 -10.74
N GLU A 56 -21.05 15.00 -11.05
CA GLU A 56 -21.79 13.95 -11.77
C GLU A 56 -21.26 13.79 -13.20
N GLY A 57 -21.29 12.56 -13.69
CA GLY A 57 -20.84 12.22 -15.03
C GLY A 57 -20.99 10.72 -15.32
N ASN A 58 -20.77 10.35 -16.59
CA ASN A 58 -20.95 8.98 -17.08
C ASN A 58 -19.63 8.20 -17.18
N PHE A 59 -18.55 8.67 -16.54
CA PHE A 59 -17.27 7.99 -16.57
C PHE A 59 -17.31 6.71 -15.73
N SER A 60 -16.97 5.57 -16.33
CA SER A 60 -16.88 4.27 -15.67
C SER A 60 -15.43 3.83 -15.60
N LEU A 61 -14.92 3.59 -14.37
CA LEU A 61 -13.58 3.02 -14.16
C LEU A 61 -13.46 1.64 -14.78
N ARG A 62 -14.55 0.87 -14.79
CA ARG A 62 -14.60 -0.46 -15.39
C ARG A 62 -14.48 -0.36 -16.90
N ASP A 63 -15.31 0.46 -17.54
CA ASP A 63 -15.32 0.61 -18.99
C ASP A 63 -13.97 1.17 -19.47
N TRP A 64 -13.38 2.10 -18.70
CA TRP A 64 -12.03 2.61 -18.98
C TRP A 64 -10.95 1.54 -18.89
N LEU A 65 -11.04 0.59 -17.95
CA LEU A 65 -10.11 -0.54 -17.85
C LEU A 65 -10.34 -1.59 -18.95
N GLU A 66 -11.60 -1.77 -19.39
CA GLU A 66 -11.98 -2.70 -20.46
C GLU A 66 -11.64 -2.15 -21.85
N ASP A 67 -11.57 -0.83 -22.02
CA ASP A 67 -11.11 -0.20 -23.27
C ASP A 67 -9.63 -0.55 -23.52
N ASP A 68 -9.35 -1.16 -24.68
CA ASP A 68 -8.01 -1.55 -25.09
C ASP A 68 -7.16 -0.33 -25.56
N LYS A 69 -7.74 0.88 -25.58
CA LYS A 69 -6.99 2.10 -25.88
C LYS A 69 -5.97 2.41 -24.77
N PRO A 70 -4.73 2.77 -25.13
CA PRO A 70 -3.76 3.21 -24.14
C PRO A 70 -4.21 4.52 -23.51
N GLY A 71 -4.16 4.57 -22.18
CA GLY A 71 -4.53 5.75 -21.40
C GLY A 71 -3.79 5.80 -20.06
N THR A 72 -3.85 6.95 -19.39
CA THR A 72 -3.34 7.10 -18.03
C THR A 72 -4.38 7.84 -17.20
N LEU A 73 -4.84 7.20 -16.13
CA LEU A 73 -5.73 7.80 -15.16
C LEU A 73 -4.88 8.42 -14.03
N PHE A 74 -5.08 9.72 -13.79
CA PHE A 74 -4.46 10.41 -12.67
C PHE A 74 -5.53 10.67 -11.61
N ILE A 75 -5.37 10.06 -10.44
CA ILE A 75 -6.19 10.35 -9.26
C ILE A 75 -5.41 11.36 -8.43
N THR A 76 -5.85 12.61 -8.43
CA THR A 76 -5.12 13.74 -7.83
C THR A 76 -5.92 14.38 -6.71
N TRP A 77 -5.25 14.86 -5.68
CA TRP A 77 -5.84 15.63 -4.60
C TRP A 77 -4.86 16.70 -4.11
N GLN A 78 -5.39 17.66 -3.34
CA GLN A 78 -4.56 18.53 -2.52
C GLN A 78 -4.27 17.85 -1.18
N GLU A 79 -3.03 17.93 -0.69
CA GLU A 79 -2.63 17.20 0.53
C GLU A 79 -3.50 17.57 1.75
N GLN A 80 -3.95 18.82 1.86
CA GLN A 80 -4.88 19.24 2.91
C GLN A 80 -6.25 18.53 2.88
N MET A 81 -6.66 17.99 1.72
CA MET A 81 -7.93 17.29 1.53
C MET A 81 -7.79 15.78 1.64
N LYS A 82 -6.57 15.25 1.75
CA LYS A 82 -6.28 13.81 1.70
C LYS A 82 -7.15 13.00 2.66
N LYS A 83 -7.25 13.43 3.92
CA LYS A 83 -8.06 12.74 4.94
C LYS A 83 -9.53 12.61 4.53
N SER A 84 -10.12 13.66 3.95
CA SER A 84 -11.52 13.67 3.53
C SER A 84 -11.77 12.90 2.25
N LEU A 85 -10.80 12.85 1.34
CA LEU A 85 -10.90 12.15 0.05
C LEU A 85 -10.49 10.68 0.12
N ASN A 86 -9.85 10.26 1.22
CA ASN A 86 -9.34 8.91 1.38
C ASN A 86 -10.39 7.81 1.14
N PRO A 87 -11.63 7.89 1.68
CA PRO A 87 -12.66 6.89 1.41
C PRO A 87 -12.96 6.73 -0.09
N LEU A 88 -13.06 7.84 -0.82
CA LEU A 88 -13.34 7.87 -2.25
C LEU A 88 -12.18 7.30 -3.07
N ILE A 89 -10.94 7.73 -2.79
CA ILE A 89 -9.74 7.25 -3.50
C ILE A 89 -9.58 5.75 -3.29
N SER A 90 -9.75 5.29 -2.05
CA SER A 90 -9.65 3.88 -1.70
C SER A 90 -10.74 3.05 -2.39
N CYS A 91 -11.98 3.57 -2.45
CA CYS A 91 -13.07 2.95 -3.18
C CYS A 91 -12.76 2.81 -4.68
N TRP A 92 -12.23 3.84 -5.32
CA TRP A 92 -11.87 3.78 -6.74
C TRP A 92 -10.77 2.76 -7.03
N LEU A 93 -9.72 2.72 -6.20
CA LEU A 93 -8.67 1.72 -6.33
C LEU A 93 -9.23 0.31 -6.17
N ASP A 94 -10.06 0.08 -5.15
CA ASP A 94 -10.64 -1.24 -4.90
C ASP A 94 -11.60 -1.70 -6.01
N ILE A 95 -12.41 -0.79 -6.58
CA ILE A 95 -13.24 -1.04 -7.77
C ILE A 95 -12.36 -1.46 -8.96
N MET A 96 -11.25 -0.75 -9.20
CA MET A 96 -10.33 -1.08 -10.29
C MET A 96 -9.67 -2.45 -10.07
N PHE A 97 -9.28 -2.77 -8.84
CA PHE A 97 -8.68 -4.06 -8.49
C PHE A 97 -9.65 -5.21 -8.73
N SER A 98 -10.88 -5.08 -8.22
CA SER A 98 -11.96 -6.04 -8.41
C SER A 98 -12.30 -6.22 -9.90
N SER A 99 -12.44 -5.11 -10.64
CA SER A 99 -12.73 -5.14 -12.07
C SER A 99 -11.64 -5.87 -12.85
N LEU A 100 -10.37 -5.56 -12.58
CA LEU A 100 -9.24 -6.19 -13.28
C LEU A 100 -9.15 -7.69 -12.97
N LEU A 101 -9.42 -8.11 -11.73
CA LEU A 101 -9.49 -9.52 -11.36
C LEU A 101 -10.58 -10.27 -12.15
N GLY A 102 -11.70 -9.60 -12.46
CA GLY A 102 -12.81 -10.16 -13.24
C GLY A 102 -12.57 -10.30 -14.75
N MET A 103 -11.58 -9.60 -15.32
CA MET A 103 -11.37 -9.53 -16.78
C MET A 103 -10.70 -10.78 -17.40
N GLY A 104 -10.26 -11.75 -16.59
CA GLY A 104 -9.60 -12.96 -17.10
C GLY A 104 -8.20 -12.70 -17.67
N LYS A 105 -7.75 -13.53 -18.62
CA LYS A 105 -6.37 -13.43 -19.16
C LYS A 105 -6.26 -12.29 -20.17
N ARG A 106 -5.30 -11.38 -19.96
CA ARG A 106 -5.00 -10.25 -20.88
C ARG A 106 -3.51 -10.12 -21.17
N ASP A 107 -3.20 -9.66 -22.37
CA ASP A 107 -1.82 -9.32 -22.77
C ASP A 107 -1.45 -7.88 -22.39
N GLN A 108 -2.43 -6.99 -22.33
CA GLN A 108 -2.27 -5.61 -21.85
C GLN A 108 -1.85 -5.58 -20.38
N ARG A 109 -0.99 -4.62 -20.03
CA ARG A 109 -0.54 -4.39 -18.65
C ARG A 109 -1.19 -3.15 -18.08
N THR A 110 -1.74 -3.29 -16.88
CA THR A 110 -2.25 -2.16 -16.08
C THR A 110 -1.32 -1.95 -14.90
N LEU A 111 -0.69 -0.78 -14.85
CA LEU A 111 0.25 -0.40 -13.81
C LEU A 111 -0.44 0.50 -12.80
N PHE A 112 -0.44 0.09 -11.53
CA PHE A 112 -0.89 0.90 -10.40
C PHE A 112 0.32 1.49 -9.70
N PHE A 113 0.37 2.82 -9.60
CA PHE A 113 1.38 3.53 -8.82
C PHE A 113 0.71 4.14 -7.59
N ILE A 114 1.05 3.61 -6.42
CA ILE A 114 0.50 4.00 -5.13
C ILE A 114 1.66 4.57 -4.32
N ASP A 115 1.68 5.89 -4.17
CA ASP A 115 2.81 6.57 -3.50
C ASP A 115 2.94 6.16 -2.02
N GLU A 116 1.81 6.10 -1.32
CA GLU A 116 1.77 5.80 0.11
C GLU A 116 0.59 4.88 0.44
N LEU A 117 0.86 3.57 0.49
CA LEU A 117 -0.16 2.52 0.65
C LEU A 117 -0.86 2.58 2.01
N GLU A 118 -0.13 2.86 3.08
CA GLU A 118 -0.64 2.98 4.44
C GLU A 118 -1.55 4.20 4.63
N SER A 119 -1.45 5.18 3.73
CA SER A 119 -2.29 6.37 3.79
C SER A 119 -3.70 6.12 3.29
N LEU A 120 -3.91 5.06 2.51
CA LEU A 120 -5.22 4.65 2.00
C LEU A 120 -6.03 3.94 3.10
N GLU A 121 -7.34 3.78 2.91
CA GLU A 121 -8.12 2.86 3.75
C GLU A 121 -7.72 1.40 3.48
N TYR A 122 -8.25 0.47 4.28
CA TYR A 122 -8.08 -0.95 3.99
C TYR A 122 -8.66 -1.26 2.60
N LEU A 123 -7.86 -1.89 1.73
CA LEU A 123 -8.24 -2.27 0.37
C LEU A 123 -8.48 -3.79 0.30
N PRO A 124 -9.73 -4.26 0.36
CA PRO A 124 -10.04 -5.69 0.41
C PRO A 124 -9.47 -6.49 -0.75
N ASN A 125 -9.49 -5.93 -1.97
CA ASN A 125 -9.08 -6.65 -3.17
C ASN A 125 -7.57 -6.56 -3.47
N LEU A 126 -6.79 -5.80 -2.68
CA LEU A 126 -5.36 -5.60 -2.94
C LEU A 126 -4.58 -6.91 -2.85
N GLN A 127 -4.82 -7.72 -1.82
CA GLN A 127 -4.13 -9.00 -1.64
C GLN A 127 -4.42 -9.96 -2.79
N ASP A 128 -5.69 -10.04 -3.20
CA ASP A 128 -6.10 -10.87 -4.33
C ASP A 128 -5.51 -10.36 -5.64
N LEU A 129 -5.42 -9.04 -5.84
CA LEU A 129 -4.78 -8.46 -7.01
C LEU A 129 -3.29 -8.82 -7.08
N LEU A 130 -2.55 -8.69 -5.97
CA LEU A 130 -1.12 -9.01 -5.94
C LEU A 130 -0.84 -10.49 -6.20
N THR A 131 -1.72 -11.38 -5.75
CA THR A 131 -1.53 -12.83 -5.87
C THR A 131 -2.09 -13.42 -7.17
N LYS A 132 -3.24 -12.94 -7.64
CA LYS A 132 -3.99 -13.52 -8.76
C LYS A 132 -4.00 -12.63 -10.01
N GLY A 133 -3.74 -11.33 -9.87
CA GLY A 133 -3.85 -10.32 -10.93
C GLY A 133 -2.83 -10.44 -12.07
N ARG A 134 -1.81 -11.31 -11.95
CA ARG A 134 -0.81 -11.56 -13.01
C ARG A 134 -1.47 -11.99 -14.32
N LYS A 135 -2.52 -12.83 -14.26
CA LYS A 135 -3.24 -13.29 -15.46
C LYS A 135 -3.98 -12.14 -16.16
N SER A 136 -4.53 -11.23 -15.38
CA SER A 136 -5.21 -10.02 -15.85
C SER A 136 -4.27 -8.87 -16.22
N GLY A 137 -2.96 -9.09 -16.15
CA GLY A 137 -1.96 -8.07 -16.51
C GLY A 137 -1.72 -6.99 -15.47
N ALA A 138 -2.14 -7.19 -14.21
CA ALA A 138 -1.91 -6.25 -13.13
C ALA A 138 -0.41 -6.16 -12.75
N SER A 139 0.08 -4.95 -12.52
CA SER A 139 1.37 -4.67 -11.90
C SER A 139 1.20 -3.54 -10.89
N VAL A 140 1.57 -3.79 -9.62
CA VAL A 140 1.42 -2.82 -8.54
C VAL A 140 2.81 -2.34 -8.11
N TRP A 141 2.95 -1.03 -8.04
CA TRP A 141 4.09 -0.32 -7.46
C TRP A 141 3.56 0.48 -6.28
N ALA A 142 3.97 0.11 -5.08
CA ALA A 142 3.48 0.72 -3.84
C ALA A 142 4.65 1.17 -2.96
N GLY A 143 4.61 2.41 -2.50
CA GLY A 143 5.46 2.91 -1.43
C GLY A 143 4.80 2.77 -0.07
N TYR A 144 5.61 2.59 0.97
CA TYR A 144 5.21 2.74 2.36
C TYR A 144 6.37 3.29 3.18
N GLN A 145 6.08 4.12 4.19
CA GLN A 145 7.09 4.79 5.02
C GLN A 145 7.48 3.94 6.23
N THR A 146 6.49 3.33 6.90
CA THR A 146 6.75 2.51 8.10
C THR A 146 6.00 1.19 8.07
N PHE A 147 6.69 0.13 8.52
CA PHE A 147 6.07 -1.18 8.64
C PHE A 147 4.94 -1.17 9.69
N SER A 148 5.08 -0.38 10.75
CA SER A 148 4.07 -0.26 11.81
C SER A 148 2.75 0.31 11.32
N GLN A 149 2.75 1.35 10.47
CA GLN A 149 1.51 1.89 9.89
C GLN A 149 0.84 0.89 8.94
N LEU A 150 1.63 0.13 8.18
CA LEU A 150 1.09 -0.93 7.33
C LEU A 150 0.42 -2.04 8.16
N VAL A 151 1.04 -2.44 9.27
CA VAL A 151 0.48 -3.42 10.22
C VAL A 151 -0.76 -2.88 10.94
N GLU A 152 -0.80 -1.60 11.31
CA GLU A 152 -2.00 -0.99 11.89
C GLU A 152 -3.18 -1.01 10.91
N ARG A 153 -2.90 -0.81 9.62
CA ARG A 153 -3.92 -0.79 8.56
C ARG A 153 -4.43 -2.18 8.19
N TYR A 154 -3.53 -3.14 7.96
CA TYR A 154 -3.85 -4.44 7.40
C TYR A 154 -3.80 -5.59 8.42
N GLY A 155 -3.22 -5.37 9.60
CA GLY A 155 -2.83 -6.46 10.51
C GLY A 155 -1.55 -7.15 10.03
N ILE A 156 -0.83 -7.79 10.96
CA ILE A 156 0.50 -8.37 10.69
C ILE A 156 0.49 -9.42 9.58
N ASN A 157 -0.47 -10.35 9.61
CA ASN A 157 -0.54 -11.47 8.65
C ASN A 157 -0.78 -10.98 7.22
N ILE A 158 -1.70 -10.03 7.04
CA ILE A 158 -2.01 -9.49 5.71
C ILE A 158 -0.86 -8.60 5.25
N ALA A 159 -0.29 -7.75 6.11
CA ALA A 159 0.86 -6.92 5.77
C ALA A 159 2.06 -7.77 5.28
N GLU A 160 2.39 -8.85 5.98
CA GLU A 160 3.43 -9.80 5.56
C GLU A 160 3.10 -10.47 4.21
N THR A 161 1.84 -10.84 4.00
CA THR A 161 1.40 -11.45 2.74
C THR A 161 1.45 -10.45 1.57
N LEU A 162 1.06 -9.20 1.80
CA LEU A 162 1.13 -8.11 0.81
C LEU A 162 2.58 -7.87 0.39
N LEU A 163 3.48 -7.66 1.36
CA LEU A 163 4.89 -7.41 1.07
C LEU A 163 5.57 -8.65 0.47
N GLY A 164 5.23 -9.86 0.93
CA GLY A 164 5.73 -11.11 0.36
C GLY A 164 5.30 -11.35 -1.09
N SER A 165 4.19 -10.76 -1.52
CA SER A 165 3.74 -10.80 -2.92
C SER A 165 4.51 -9.81 -3.82
N MET A 166 5.16 -8.80 -3.23
CA MET A 166 5.99 -7.83 -3.94
C MET A 166 7.43 -8.33 -4.06
N ARG A 167 7.72 -8.99 -5.18
CA ARG A 167 8.99 -9.73 -5.36
C ARG A 167 10.20 -8.86 -5.70
N SER A 168 9.98 -7.62 -6.09
CA SER A 168 11.03 -6.62 -6.29
C SER A 168 10.82 -5.50 -5.29
N GLY A 169 11.89 -4.91 -4.78
CA GLY A 169 11.77 -3.83 -3.82
C GLY A 169 12.92 -2.85 -3.87
N ILE A 170 12.62 -1.65 -3.39
CA ILE A 170 13.55 -0.55 -3.22
C ILE A 170 13.52 -0.16 -1.76
N VAL A 171 14.68 -0.24 -1.10
CA VAL A 171 14.85 0.21 0.28
C VAL A 171 15.57 1.55 0.27
N MET A 172 14.91 2.59 0.75
CA MET A 172 15.50 3.91 0.99
C MET A 172 15.73 4.12 2.49
N GLY A 173 16.57 5.10 2.84
CA GLY A 173 16.87 5.41 4.22
C GLY A 173 15.62 5.74 5.04
N SER A 174 15.59 5.25 6.28
CA SER A 174 14.51 5.51 7.25
C SER A 174 15.09 6.07 8.56
N SER A 175 14.23 6.64 9.41
CA SER A 175 14.64 7.22 10.68
C SER A 175 15.23 6.17 11.63
N ARG A 176 16.31 6.53 12.34
CA ARG A 176 16.94 5.70 13.40
C ARG A 176 15.97 5.27 14.51
N LEU A 177 14.89 6.03 14.71
CA LEU A 177 13.86 5.71 15.71
C LEU A 177 12.92 4.59 15.24
N GLY A 178 12.83 4.34 13.92
CA GLY A 178 11.97 3.33 13.31
C GLY A 178 12.58 1.92 13.34
N LYS A 179 12.97 1.42 14.51
CA LYS A 179 13.70 0.13 14.66
C LYS A 179 13.01 -1.05 13.97
N ALA A 180 11.69 -1.16 14.10
CA ALA A 180 10.92 -2.24 13.48
C ALA A 180 10.99 -2.20 11.94
N THR A 181 10.85 -1.01 11.36
CA THR A 181 10.98 -0.79 9.92
C THR A 181 12.38 -1.12 9.42
N LEU A 182 13.42 -0.64 10.12
CA LEU A 182 14.81 -0.91 9.74
C LEU A 182 15.16 -2.40 9.83
N GLU A 183 14.68 -3.10 10.85
CA GLU A 183 14.89 -4.55 10.99
C GLU A 183 14.15 -5.32 9.88
N HIS A 184 12.92 -4.91 9.54
CA HIS A 184 12.17 -5.51 8.45
C HIS A 184 12.86 -5.30 7.09
N MET A 185 13.32 -4.08 6.81
CA MET A 185 14.05 -3.77 5.58
C MET A 185 15.39 -4.52 5.50
N SER A 186 16.14 -4.58 6.60
CA SER A 186 17.38 -5.35 6.72
C SER A 186 17.17 -6.84 6.44
N ARG A 187 16.08 -7.43 6.95
CA ARG A 187 15.65 -8.80 6.63
C ARG A 187 15.33 -8.99 5.15
N ALA A 188 14.62 -8.04 4.54
CA ALA A 188 14.26 -8.11 3.14
C ALA A 188 15.48 -8.07 2.20
N LEU A 189 16.56 -7.40 2.61
CA LEU A 189 17.83 -7.37 1.88
C LEU A 189 18.67 -8.65 2.07
N GLY A 190 18.24 -9.56 2.94
CA GLY A 190 18.83 -10.88 3.10
C GLY A 190 20.01 -10.96 4.06
N GLU A 191 20.56 -12.17 4.12
CA GLU A 191 21.69 -12.53 4.95
C GLU A 191 22.77 -13.18 4.09
N ILE A 192 24.03 -13.01 4.48
CA ILE A 192 25.20 -13.60 3.82
C ILE A 192 25.99 -14.43 4.84
N GLU A 193 26.69 -15.46 4.37
CA GLU A 193 27.67 -16.17 5.20
C GLU A 193 28.87 -15.24 5.42
N GLY A 194 29.06 -14.80 6.66
CA GLY A 194 30.21 -14.01 7.08
C GLY A 194 31.17 -14.85 7.90
N GLU A 195 32.45 -14.67 7.71
CA GLU A 195 33.47 -15.19 8.61
C GLU A 195 33.77 -14.15 9.69
N ILE A 196 33.48 -14.49 10.95
CA ILE A 196 33.85 -13.64 12.09
C ILE A 196 35.14 -14.22 12.70
N GLU A 197 36.22 -13.45 12.61
CA GLU A 197 37.48 -13.77 13.28
C GLU A 197 37.35 -13.47 14.78
N ARG A 198 37.14 -14.50 15.62
CA ARG A 198 37.24 -14.34 17.07
C ARG A 198 38.69 -14.48 17.50
N ARG A 199 39.31 -13.34 17.83
CA ARG A 199 40.56 -13.34 18.61
C ARG A 199 40.24 -13.63 20.07
N GLN A 200 40.42 -14.88 20.50
CA GLN A 200 40.52 -15.18 21.92
C GLN A 200 41.91 -14.78 22.39
N GLY A 201 41.99 -13.74 23.22
CA GLY A 201 43.24 -13.33 23.84
C GLY A 201 42.98 -12.23 24.86
N GLY A 202 42.85 -12.62 26.13
CA GLY A 202 43.09 -11.67 27.22
C GLY A 202 44.54 -11.20 27.17
N ILE A 203 44.81 -10.00 27.69
CA ILE A 203 46.13 -9.32 27.67
C ILE A 203 47.29 -10.22 28.17
N LEU A 204 46.99 -11.29 28.91
CA LEU A 204 47.95 -12.22 29.52
C LEU A 204 48.26 -13.49 28.70
N GLN A 205 47.66 -13.70 27.52
CA GLN A 205 47.79 -14.95 26.75
C GLN A 205 48.32 -14.70 25.32
N SER A 206 49.36 -13.88 25.18
CA SER A 206 50.03 -13.65 23.90
C SER A 206 51.22 -14.61 23.73
N GLY A 207 50.92 -15.88 23.43
CA GLY A 207 51.91 -16.88 22.99
C GLY A 207 51.91 -17.04 21.47
N PRO A 208 53.00 -17.55 20.86
CA PRO A 208 53.17 -17.66 19.40
C PRO A 208 52.18 -18.61 18.68
N ASN A 209 51.30 -19.28 19.44
CA ASN A 209 50.29 -20.21 18.94
C ASN A 209 48.85 -19.67 18.96
N ASN A 210 48.67 -18.36 19.14
CA ASN A 210 47.32 -17.77 19.10
C ASN A 210 46.82 -17.65 17.65
N ARG A 211 46.37 -18.77 17.08
CA ARG A 211 45.71 -18.77 15.77
C ARG A 211 44.29 -18.24 15.96
N PRO A 212 43.89 -17.19 15.24
CA PRO A 212 42.52 -16.72 15.31
C PRO A 212 41.57 -17.84 14.88
N ARG A 213 40.52 -18.06 15.67
CA ARG A 213 39.46 -19.01 15.32
C ARG A 213 38.49 -18.29 14.38
N ILE A 214 38.48 -18.72 13.13
CA ILE A 214 37.50 -18.25 12.14
C ILE A 214 36.21 -19.03 12.38
N GLU A 215 35.12 -18.32 12.69
CA GLU A 215 33.79 -18.88 12.88
C GLU A 215 32.89 -18.32 11.78
N THR A 216 32.41 -19.19 10.89
CA THR A 216 31.43 -18.82 9.87
C THR A 216 30.06 -18.68 10.51
N ARG A 217 29.43 -17.51 10.33
CA ARG A 217 28.09 -17.21 10.82
C ARG A 217 27.30 -16.43 9.78
N THR A 218 26.02 -16.72 9.68
CA THR A 218 25.07 -15.93 8.91
C THR A 218 24.91 -14.53 9.51
N VAL A 219 25.19 -13.50 8.73
CA VAL A 219 25.11 -12.07 9.10
C VAL A 219 24.21 -11.32 8.12
N ARG A 220 23.64 -10.18 8.54
CA ARG A 220 22.84 -9.32 7.65
C ARG A 220 23.69 -8.86 6.46
N ALA A 221 23.15 -8.93 5.25
CA ALA A 221 23.79 -8.38 4.06
C ALA A 221 23.92 -6.86 4.15
N VAL A 222 22.91 -6.21 4.73
CA VAL A 222 22.89 -4.78 5.06
C VAL A 222 22.26 -4.63 6.44
N THR A 223 22.96 -3.99 7.36
CA THR A 223 22.49 -3.81 8.73
C THR A 223 21.43 -2.70 8.85
N PRO A 224 20.56 -2.74 9.89
CA PRO A 224 19.63 -1.64 10.19
C PRO A 224 20.33 -0.27 10.31
N THR A 225 21.54 -0.25 10.87
CA THR A 225 22.35 0.96 11.02
C THR A 225 22.74 1.53 9.66
N GLU A 226 23.25 0.69 8.75
CA GLU A 226 23.62 1.12 7.39
C GLU A 226 22.44 1.69 6.61
N ILE A 227 21.24 1.12 6.78
CA ILE A 227 20.00 1.64 6.18
C ILE A 227 19.68 3.02 6.76
N SER A 228 19.78 3.19 8.08
CA SER A 228 19.51 4.46 8.75
C SER A 228 20.50 5.59 8.42
N GLU A 229 21.68 5.24 7.91
CA GLU A 229 22.76 6.16 7.53
C GLU A 229 22.78 6.46 6.02
N LEU A 230 21.84 5.89 5.26
CA LEU A 230 21.69 6.20 3.85
C LEU A 230 21.42 7.70 3.67
N ARG A 231 22.22 8.32 2.79
CA ARG A 231 22.00 9.70 2.37
C ARG A 231 20.77 9.76 1.46
N ASN A 232 20.13 10.93 1.41
CA ASN A 232 19.04 11.19 0.48
C ASN A 232 19.43 10.78 -0.95
N LEU A 233 18.46 10.22 -1.68
CA LEU A 233 18.62 9.70 -3.04
C LEU A 233 19.62 8.53 -3.16
N THR A 234 19.88 7.82 -2.06
CA THR A 234 20.66 6.56 -2.04
C THR A 234 19.80 5.45 -1.45
N GLY A 235 19.92 4.25 -1.98
CA GLY A 235 19.13 3.11 -1.51
C GLY A 235 19.71 1.77 -1.94
N TYR A 236 18.99 0.71 -1.61
CA TYR A 236 19.23 -0.64 -2.09
C TYR A 236 18.07 -1.09 -2.96
N ILE A 237 18.36 -1.86 -4.00
CA ILE A 237 17.37 -2.46 -4.89
C ILE A 237 17.61 -3.96 -4.97
N TYR A 238 16.52 -4.72 -4.97
CA TYR A 238 16.55 -6.16 -5.19
C TYR A 238 15.45 -6.56 -6.18
N PHE A 239 15.75 -7.59 -6.96
CA PHE A 239 14.86 -8.16 -7.97
C PHE A 239 14.65 -9.65 -7.67
N PRO A 240 13.54 -10.26 -8.13
CA PRO A 240 13.34 -11.69 -8.01
C PRO A 240 14.40 -12.46 -8.79
N GLY A 241 14.73 -13.66 -8.31
CA GLY A 241 15.66 -14.57 -8.95
C GLY A 241 17.00 -14.61 -8.24
N ASP A 242 18.07 -14.79 -9.01
CA ASP A 242 19.46 -14.96 -8.56
C ASP A 242 20.27 -13.66 -8.61
N LEU A 243 19.61 -12.51 -8.80
CA LEU A 243 20.28 -11.22 -8.88
C LEU A 243 20.69 -10.74 -7.48
N PRO A 244 21.94 -10.25 -7.31
CA PRO A 244 22.39 -9.72 -6.04
C PRO A 244 21.70 -8.39 -5.71
N VAL A 245 21.61 -8.07 -4.42
CA VAL A 245 21.18 -6.76 -3.93
C VAL A 245 22.18 -5.70 -4.40
N GLY A 246 21.67 -4.64 -5.04
CA GLY A 246 22.47 -3.53 -5.55
C GLY A 246 22.28 -2.26 -4.74
N LYS A 247 23.38 -1.62 -4.31
CA LYS A 247 23.32 -0.25 -3.79
C LYS A 247 23.29 0.74 -4.94
N PHE A 248 22.35 1.68 -4.93
CA PHE A 248 22.23 2.70 -5.96
C PHE A 248 22.27 4.11 -5.39
N LYS A 249 22.67 5.06 -6.23
CA LYS A 249 22.54 6.50 -5.99
C LYS A 249 21.82 7.12 -7.19
N THR A 250 20.73 7.80 -6.92
CA THR A 250 19.97 8.54 -7.92
C THR A 250 20.15 10.04 -7.75
N LYS A 251 19.65 10.82 -8.70
CA LYS A 251 19.64 12.28 -8.67
C LYS A 251 18.21 12.77 -8.88
N HIS A 252 17.90 13.93 -8.33
CA HIS A 252 16.65 14.60 -8.66
C HIS A 252 16.60 14.85 -10.17
N VAL A 253 15.54 14.34 -10.81
CA VAL A 253 15.28 14.55 -12.22
C VAL A 253 14.19 15.60 -12.33
N GLN A 254 14.53 16.75 -12.91
CA GLN A 254 13.53 17.77 -13.19
C GLN A 254 12.83 17.44 -14.51
N TYR A 255 11.58 17.00 -14.42
CA TYR A 255 10.76 16.76 -15.60
C TYR A 255 10.21 18.07 -16.13
N THR A 256 10.60 18.44 -17.35
CA THR A 256 10.02 19.58 -18.08
C THR A 256 9.09 19.06 -19.17
N ARG A 257 7.83 19.53 -19.16
CA ARG A 257 6.89 19.26 -20.25
C ARG A 257 7.00 20.38 -21.28
N LYS A 258 7.07 20.03 -22.57
CA LYS A 258 6.97 21.01 -23.66
C LYS A 258 5.69 21.84 -23.56
N ASN A 259 4.59 21.19 -23.16
CA ASN A 259 3.31 21.81 -22.85
C ASN A 259 2.99 21.58 -21.35
N PRO A 260 3.25 22.56 -20.47
CA PRO A 260 2.93 22.46 -19.06
C PRO A 260 1.43 22.28 -18.86
N VAL A 261 1.04 21.32 -18.01
CA VAL A 261 -0.34 21.18 -17.54
C VAL A 261 -0.31 21.57 -16.05
N PRO A 262 -1.17 22.49 -15.58
CA PRO A 262 -1.23 22.82 -14.16
C PRO A 262 -1.56 21.56 -13.35
N GLY A 263 -0.87 21.35 -12.23
CA GLY A 263 -1.04 20.15 -11.42
C GLY A 263 -2.44 20.05 -10.82
N ILE A 264 -3.00 21.16 -10.33
CA ILE A 264 -4.38 21.25 -9.83
C ILE A 264 -4.98 22.54 -10.36
N ILE A 265 -6.18 22.45 -10.93
CA ILE A 265 -6.98 23.59 -11.35
C ILE A 265 -8.14 23.71 -10.36
N MET A 266 -8.12 24.76 -9.54
CA MET A 266 -9.26 25.10 -8.69
C MET A 266 -10.35 25.68 -9.58
N ARG A 267 -11.50 25.02 -9.62
CA ARG A 267 -12.71 25.49 -10.30
C ARG A 267 -13.68 26.05 -9.27
#